data_AF-A0A317DM26-F1
#
_entry.id   AF-A0A317DM26-F1
#
_cell.length_a   1.000
_cell.length_b   1.000
_cell.length_c   1.000
_cell.angle_alpha   90.00
_cell.angle_beta   90.00
_cell.angle_gamma   90.00
#
_symmetry.space_group_name_H-M   'P 1'
#
loop_
_entity.id
_entity.type
_entity.pdbx_description
1 polymer ?
#
loop_
_entity_poly.entity_id
_entity_poly.type
_entity_poly.pdbx_seq_one_letter_code
_entity_poly.pdbx_strand_id
1 'polypeptide(L)' 'MDTAVIWIPGGIEPTEPAVAKCFDYSRRRGYRLEGIVRGPWESVSWMVMNREVDVVIISDMAYLPAGPTPRIEVAAD' A
#
# COMPACT_ATOMS: atom_id res chain seq x y z
N MET A 1 -7.59 7.32 -13.47
CA MET A 1 -7.83 6.10 -12.68
C MET A 1 -6.50 5.75 -12.10
N ASP A 2 -6.37 5.89 -10.78
CA ASP A 2 -5.09 5.78 -10.11
C ASP A 2 -4.71 4.30 -9.95
N THR A 3 -3.44 4.02 -10.15
CA THR A 3 -2.83 2.71 -10.01
C THR A 3 -2.37 2.53 -8.57
N ALA A 4 -2.79 1.45 -7.92
CA ALA A 4 -2.51 1.20 -6.52
C ALA A 4 -1.78 -0.14 -6.31
N VAL A 5 -1.00 -0.20 -5.24
CA VAL A 5 -0.45 -1.45 -4.69
C VAL A 5 -0.73 -1.54 -3.20
N ILE A 6 -0.89 -2.76 -2.71
CA ILE A 6 -0.91 -3.03 -1.28
C ILE A 6 0.52 -3.34 -0.85
N TRP A 7 1.02 -2.63 0.16
CA TRP A 7 2.34 -2.91 0.71
C TRP A 7 2.24 -3.63 2.05
N ILE A 8 3.03 -4.70 2.20
CA ILE A 8 3.17 -5.46 3.44
C ILE A 8 4.66 -5.52 3.79
N PRO A 9 5.07 -5.04 4.98
CA PRO A 9 6.46 -5.12 5.40
C PRO A 9 6.95 -6.57 5.44
N GLY A 10 8.18 -6.80 4.97
CA GLY A 10 8.75 -8.16 4.88
C GLY A 10 8.87 -8.89 6.22
N GLY A 11 9.03 -8.16 7.33
CA GLY A 11 9.11 -8.71 8.68
C GLY A 11 7.75 -8.97 9.35
N ILE A 12 6.64 -8.70 8.65
CA ILE A 12 5.29 -8.83 9.20
C ILE A 12 4.54 -9.94 8.46
N GLU A 13 3.94 -10.82 9.24
CA GLU A 13 3.00 -11.79 8.71
C GLU A 13 1.65 -11.10 8.47
N PRO A 14 1.16 -11.04 7.22
CA PRO A 14 -0.13 -10.44 6.96
C PRO A 14 -1.22 -11.30 7.56
N THR A 15 -2.12 -10.67 8.28
CA THR A 15 -3.37 -11.31 8.65
C THR A 15 -4.33 -11.20 7.46
N GLU A 16 -5.07 -12.27 7.17
CA GLU A 16 -6.17 -12.25 6.19
C GLU A 16 -7.08 -11.01 6.32
N PRO A 17 -7.51 -10.58 7.53
CA PRO A 17 -8.31 -9.37 7.67
C PRO A 17 -7.58 -8.08 7.24
N ALA A 18 -6.26 -7.96 7.42
CA ALA A 18 -5.52 -6.77 7.00
C ALA A 18 -5.49 -6.65 5.47
N VAL A 19 -5.27 -7.77 4.78
CA VAL A 19 -5.25 -7.82 3.32
C VAL A 19 -6.63 -7.55 2.74
N ALA A 20 -7.67 -8.18 3.30
CA ALA A 20 -9.06 -7.97 2.88
C ALA A 20 -9.48 -6.49 2.98
N LYS A 21 -9.13 -5.81 4.06
CA LYS A 21 -9.40 -4.36 4.23
C LYS A 21 -8.77 -3.52 3.13
N CYS A 22 -7.51 -3.79 2.78
CA CYS A 22 -6.81 -3.07 1.72
C CYS A 22 -7.45 -3.29 0.34
N PHE A 23 -7.93 -4.51 0.05
CA PHE A 23 -8.67 -4.81 -1.18
C PHE A 23 -10.03 -4.08 -1.23
N ASP A 24 -10.79 -4.11 -0.15
CA ASP A 24 -12.07 -3.40 -0.08
C ASP A 24 -11.88 -1.89 -0.24
N TYR A 25 -10.82 -1.34 0.37
CA TYR A 25 -10.45 0.07 0.23
C TYR A 25 -10.16 0.44 -1.22
N SER A 26 -9.31 -0.33 -1.92
CA SER A 26 -8.97 -0.05 -3.32
C SER A 26 -10.22 -0.08 -4.21
N ARG A 27 -11.13 -1.04 -3.96
CA ARG A 27 -12.40 -1.15 -4.69
C ARG A 27 -13.32 0.04 -4.43
N ARG A 28 -13.50 0.46 -3.17
CA ARG A 28 -14.34 1.62 -2.82
C ARG A 28 -13.83 2.93 -3.43
N ARG A 29 -12.51 3.06 -3.56
CA ARG A 29 -11.86 4.22 -4.20
C ARG A 29 -11.83 4.18 -5.72
N GLY A 30 -12.15 3.03 -6.33
CA GLY A 30 -12.08 2.85 -7.79
C GLY A 30 -10.64 2.81 -8.31
N TYR A 31 -9.68 2.36 -7.50
CA TYR A 31 -8.30 2.19 -7.92
C TYR A 31 -8.12 0.93 -8.76
N ARG A 32 -7.18 1.00 -9.71
CA ARG A 32 -6.68 -0.18 -10.40
C ARG A 32 -5.60 -0.80 -9.53
N LEU A 33 -5.93 -1.92 -8.88
CA LEU A 33 -4.98 -2.62 -8.01
C LEU A 33 -4.08 -3.55 -8.85
N GLU A 34 -2.77 -3.28 -8.86
CA GLU A 34 -1.78 -4.07 -9.60
C GLU A 34 -1.29 -5.30 -8.82
N GLY A 35 -1.39 -5.26 -7.49
CA GLY A 35 -1.10 -6.41 -6.65
C GLY A 35 -0.60 -6.05 -5.25
N ILE A 36 0.08 -7.04 -4.65
CA ILE A 36 0.63 -6.97 -3.30
C ILE A 36 2.16 -7.01 -3.40
N VAL A 37 2.83 -6.02 -2.82
CA VAL A 37 4.29 -5.96 -2.71
C VAL A 37 4.69 -6.29 -1.29
N ARG A 38 5.55 -7.31 -1.15
CA ARG A 38 6.09 -7.74 0.14
C ARG A 38 7.58 -7.43 0.19
N GLY A 39 8.03 -6.72 1.21
CA GLY A 39 9.46 -6.36 1.32
C GLY A 39 9.72 -5.04 2.03
N PRO A 40 10.94 -4.50 1.87
CA PRO A 40 11.32 -3.23 2.47
C PRO A 40 10.56 -2.06 1.82
N TRP A 41 10.43 -0.95 2.55
CA TRP A 41 9.71 0.25 2.08
C TRP A 41 10.28 0.81 0.77
N GLU A 42 11.59 0.70 0.61
CA GLU A 42 12.36 1.15 -0.54
C GLU A 42 11.84 0.56 -1.84
N SER A 43 11.34 -0.69 -1.82
CA SER A 43 10.76 -1.34 -3.00
C SER A 43 9.53 -0.60 -3.51
N VAL A 44 8.61 -0.19 -2.62
CA VAL A 44 7.39 0.52 -3.01
C VAL A 44 7.63 2.02 -3.18
N SER A 45 8.54 2.60 -2.39
CA SER A 45 8.95 3.99 -2.54
C SER A 45 9.53 4.26 -3.93
N TRP A 46 10.35 3.34 -4.46
CA TRP A 46 10.90 3.47 -5.80
C TRP A 46 9.81 3.44 -6.88
N MET A 47 8.83 2.54 -6.77
CA MET A 47 7.70 2.46 -7.72
C MET A 47 6.92 3.78 -7.77
N VAL A 48 6.66 4.41 -6.61
CA VAL A 48 5.96 5.70 -6.60
C VAL A 48 6.84 6.83 -7.14
N MET A 49 8.12 6.88 -6.78
CA MET A 49 9.06 7.90 -7.29
C MET A 49 9.18 7.86 -8.82
N ASN A 50 9.12 6.67 -9.42
CA ASN A 50 9.15 6.48 -10.87
C ASN A 50 7.76 6.60 -11.53
N ARG A 51 6.72 6.95 -10.77
CA ARG A 51 5.32 7.04 -11.24
C ARG A 51 4.77 5.75 -11.85
N GLU A 52 5.29 4.60 -11.43
CA GLU A 52 4.73 3.29 -11.77
C GLU A 52 3.47 3.01 -10.96
N VAL A 53 3.38 3.59 -9.76
CA VAL A 53 2.26 3.48 -8.83
C VAL A 53 1.88 4.86 -8.32
N ASP A 54 0.59 5.16 -8.33
CA ASP A 54 0.04 6.43 -7.86
C ASP A 54 -0.26 6.42 -6.35
N VAL A 55 -0.67 5.25 -5.81
CA VAL A 55 -1.10 5.10 -4.41
C VAL A 55 -0.52 3.84 -3.78
N VAL A 56 0.03 3.97 -2.57
CA VAL A 56 0.39 2.82 -1.72
C VAL A 56 -0.66 2.67 -0.62
N ILE A 57 -1.28 1.50 -0.57
CA ILE A 57 -2.29 1.14 0.43
C ILE A 57 -1.60 0.32 1.53
N ILE A 58 -1.82 0.70 2.77
CA ILE A 58 -1.30 0.00 3.96
C ILE A 58 -2.43 -0.33 4.92
N SER A 59 -2.25 -1.40 5.69
CA SER A 59 -3.20 -1.78 6.74
C SER A 59 -2.96 -1.08 8.08
N ASP A 60 -1.74 -0.57 8.32
CA ASP A 60 -1.38 0.11 9.56
C ASP A 60 -0.31 1.19 9.32
N MET A 61 -0.53 2.39 9.88
CA MET A 61 0.40 3.52 9.83
C MET A 61 1.70 3.26 10.61
N ALA A 62 1.67 2.36 11.60
CA ALA A 62 2.86 1.96 12.35
C ALA A 62 3.95 1.35 11.46
N TYR A 63 3.61 0.96 10.24
CA TYR A 63 4.53 0.37 9.28
C TYR A 63 5.29 1.40 8.44
N LEU A 64 4.91 2.68 8.48
CA LEU A 64 5.55 3.70 7.66
C LEU A 64 6.87 4.19 8.25
N PRO A 65 7.92 4.34 7.43
CA PRO A 65 9.12 5.03 7.87
C PRO A 65 8.86 6.53 8.04
N ALA A 66 9.60 7.16 8.94
CA ALA A 66 9.56 8.61 9.13
C ALA A 66 10.23 9.31 7.94
N GLY A 67 9.45 9.88 7.03
CA GLY A 67 9.96 10.60 5.87
C GLY A 67 8.86 11.18 4.98
N PRO A 68 9.22 11.96 3.94
CA PRO A 68 8.26 12.43 2.96
C PRO A 68 7.68 11.21 2.22
N THR A 69 6.47 10.85 2.61
CA THR A 69 5.76 9.74 2.02
C THR A 69 5.07 10.19 0.74
N PRO A 70 5.00 9.33 -0.29
CA PRO A 70 4.06 9.54 -1.40
C PRO A 70 2.61 9.63 -0.90
N ARG A 71 1.63 9.74 -1.81
CA ARG A 71 0.22 9.66 -1.41
C ARG A 71 -0.04 8.26 -0.82
N ILE A 72 -0.10 8.21 0.51
CA ILE A 72 -0.36 6.99 1.28
C ILE A 72 -1.77 7.07 1.83
N GLU A 73 -2.52 6.01 1.60
CA GLU A 73 -3.87 5.89 2.12
C GLU A 73 -3.96 4.66 3.03
N VAL A 74 -4.52 4.88 4.21
CA VAL A 74 -4.73 3.83 5.20
C VAL A 74 -6.11 3.25 4.98
N ALA A 75 -6.20 1.93 4.89
CA ALA A 75 -7.47 1.22 4.95
C ALA A 75 -7.99 1.19 6.39
N ALA A 76 -8.35 2.36 6.92
CA ALA A 76 -9.12 2.49 8.16
C ALA A 76 -10.61 2.24 7.87
N ASP A 77 -11.33 1.67 8.84
CA ASP A 77 -12.74 1.28 8.75
C ASP A 77 -13.67 2.48 8.45
#